data_AF-A0AA39C6V9-F1
#
_entry.id   AF-A0AA39C6V9-F1
#
_cell.length_a   1.000
_cell.length_b   1.000
_cell.length_c   1.000
_cell.angle_alpha   90.00
_cell.angle_beta   90.00
_cell.angle_gamma   90.00
#
_symmetry.space_group_name_H-M   'P 1'
#
loop_
_entity.id
_entity.type
_entity.pdbx_description
1 polymer ?
#
loop_
_entity_poly.entity_id
_entity_poly.type
_entity_poly.pdbx_seq_one_letter_code
_entity_poly.pdbx_strand_id
1 'polypeptide(L)'
;MDDNTLIGCNDNNDCSSWEICRNYQCYDGCIDSRCGYNARCLPENHTYTCKCFDELQGDPYKKCTRQCFDDNDCNDHQLCKDNECVYACNYLKCGKNALCTANNHLAYCQCKFCTEGEAAIRCEKIKNWYCQKFYYL
;
A
#
# COMPACT_ATOMS: atom_id res chain seq x y z
N MET A 1 -3.80 2.16 -57.05
CA MET A 1 -2.75 3.13 -56.73
C MET A 1 -2.92 3.41 -55.27
N ASP A 2 -2.26 2.62 -54.42
CA ASP A 2 -2.21 2.84 -52.98
C ASP A 2 -0.72 2.90 -52.62
N ASP A 3 -0.06 3.91 -53.16
CA ASP A 3 1.25 4.35 -52.68
C ASP A 3 0.99 5.45 -51.66
N ASN A 4 0.82 5.04 -50.41
CA ASN A 4 1.00 5.94 -49.28
C ASN A 4 2.05 5.31 -48.39
N THR A 5 3.28 5.45 -48.85
CA THR A 5 4.52 5.39 -48.07
C THR A 5 4.25 5.75 -46.60
N LEU A 6 4.71 4.89 -45.69
CA LEU A 6 4.56 5.02 -44.24
C LEU A 6 5.21 6.33 -43.75
N ILE A 7 4.47 7.45 -43.76
CA ILE A 7 4.96 8.77 -43.33
C ILE A 7 4.75 8.88 -41.83
N GLY A 8 5.67 8.29 -41.05
CA GLY A 8 6.02 8.73 -39.70
C GLY A 8 4.87 9.20 -38.80
N CYS A 9 5.09 10.30 -38.11
CA CYS A 9 4.09 11.05 -37.33
C CYS A 9 4.29 12.55 -37.56
N ASN A 10 3.23 13.35 -37.51
CA ASN A 10 3.31 14.81 -37.48
C ASN A 10 3.05 15.34 -36.06
N ASP A 11 2.14 14.68 -35.33
CA ASP A 11 1.90 14.95 -33.92
C ASP A 11 1.69 13.65 -33.12
N ASN A 12 1.53 13.79 -31.80
CA ASN A 12 1.41 12.65 -30.89
C ASN A 12 0.21 11.75 -31.20
N ASN A 13 -0.90 12.29 -31.70
CA ASN A 13 -2.11 11.51 -31.99
C ASN A 13 -1.94 10.56 -33.20
N ASP A 14 -0.89 10.76 -34.02
CA ASP A 14 -0.52 9.82 -35.08
C ASP A 14 0.16 8.56 -34.52
N CYS A 15 0.58 8.59 -33.25
CA CYS A 15 1.22 7.48 -32.55
C CYS A 15 0.27 6.77 -31.58
N SER A 16 0.69 5.65 -31.02
CA SER A 16 -0.06 4.99 -29.95
C SER A 16 -0.05 5.85 -28.68
N SER A 17 -1.01 5.64 -27.77
CA SER A 17 -1.13 6.41 -26.52
C SER A 17 0.07 6.30 -25.57
N TRP A 18 0.92 5.29 -25.75
CA TRP A 18 2.16 5.04 -25.01
C TRP A 18 3.42 5.55 -25.75
N GLU A 19 3.24 6.26 -26.86
CA GLU A 19 4.31 6.78 -27.70
C GLU A 19 4.23 8.31 -27.84
N ILE A 20 5.33 8.92 -28.24
CA ILE A 20 5.44 10.34 -28.58
C ILE A 20 5.97 10.51 -29.99
N CYS A 21 5.54 11.56 -30.67
CA CYS A 21 6.07 11.93 -31.96
C CYS A 21 7.33 12.79 -31.81
N ARG A 22 8.47 12.28 -32.29
CA ARG A 22 9.74 13.01 -32.32
C ARG A 22 10.43 12.78 -33.66
N ASN A 23 10.81 13.84 -34.36
CA ASN A 23 11.50 13.76 -35.66
C ASN A 23 10.79 12.83 -36.67
N TYR A 24 9.46 12.93 -36.77
CA TYR A 24 8.62 12.12 -37.64
C TYR A 24 8.66 10.60 -37.34
N GLN A 25 8.99 10.22 -36.12
CA GLN A 25 8.97 8.83 -35.67
C GLN A 25 8.29 8.72 -34.31
N CYS A 26 7.51 7.67 -34.13
CA CYS A 26 6.92 7.32 -32.84
C CYS A 26 7.98 6.65 -31.96
N TYR A 27 8.19 7.21 -30.78
CA TYR A 27 9.09 6.68 -29.77
C TYR A 27 8.31 6.36 -28.50
N ASP A 28 8.78 5.38 -27.74
CA ASP A 28 8.22 5.10 -26.41
C ASP A 28 8.21 6.38 -25.54
N GLY A 29 7.08 6.65 -24.87
CA GLY A 29 6.92 7.85 -24.03
C GLY A 29 7.94 7.97 -22.90
N CYS A 30 8.60 6.87 -22.53
CA CYS A 30 9.67 6.82 -21.53
C CYS A 30 11.07 7.11 -22.07
N ILE A 31 11.24 7.43 -23.36
CA ILE A 31 12.55 7.62 -23.98
C ILE A 31 13.42 8.69 -23.27
N ASP A 32 12.79 9.75 -22.76
CA ASP A 32 13.45 10.82 -22.00
C ASP A 32 13.03 10.81 -20.52
N SER A 33 12.73 9.62 -19.96
CA SER A 33 12.24 9.54 -18.58
C SER A 33 13.26 10.06 -17.56
N ARG A 34 12.78 10.82 -16.58
CA ARG A 34 13.56 11.30 -15.42
C ARG A 34 13.08 10.67 -14.12
N CYS A 35 12.65 9.42 -14.17
CA CYS A 35 12.20 8.72 -12.96
C CYS A 35 13.34 8.56 -11.97
N GLY A 36 12.98 8.67 -10.69
CA GLY A 36 13.90 8.58 -9.57
C GLY A 36 14.43 7.16 -9.35
N TYR A 37 15.35 7.03 -8.38
CA TYR A 37 15.89 5.72 -8.03
C TYR A 37 14.79 4.77 -7.52
N ASN A 38 14.82 3.52 -7.97
CA ASN A 38 13.80 2.49 -7.72
C ASN A 38 12.37 2.86 -8.18
N ALA A 39 12.24 3.67 -9.23
CA ALA A 39 10.97 3.91 -9.91
C ALA A 39 11.00 3.33 -11.34
N ARG A 40 9.84 2.91 -11.83
CA ARG A 40 9.60 2.57 -13.23
C ARG A 40 8.87 3.70 -13.93
N CYS A 41 9.18 3.86 -15.21
CA CYS A 41 8.44 4.73 -16.10
C CYS A 41 7.24 3.98 -16.70
N LEU A 42 6.08 4.66 -16.76
CA LEU A 42 4.84 4.17 -17.35
C LEU A 42 4.44 5.15 -18.47
N PRO A 43 4.54 4.75 -19.74
CA PRO A 43 4.14 5.61 -20.84
C PRO A 43 2.60 5.63 -20.94
N GLU A 44 2.02 6.83 -20.89
CA GLU A 44 0.58 7.03 -21.01
C GLU A 44 0.26 8.43 -21.53
N ASN A 45 -0.82 8.57 -22.29
CA ASN A 45 -1.30 9.86 -22.82
C ASN A 45 -0.23 10.68 -23.55
N HIS A 46 0.61 10.02 -24.35
CA HIS A 46 1.72 10.63 -25.08
C HIS A 46 2.69 11.41 -24.16
N THR A 47 2.85 10.89 -22.95
CA THR A 47 3.81 11.33 -21.95
C THR A 47 4.23 10.10 -21.14
N TYR A 48 4.82 10.33 -19.98
CA TYR A 48 5.07 9.30 -19.00
C TYR A 48 4.74 9.76 -17.59
N THR A 49 4.41 8.79 -16.74
CA THR A 49 4.39 8.95 -15.30
C THR A 49 5.41 8.02 -14.65
N CYS A 50 5.96 8.45 -13.52
CA CYS A 50 6.85 7.61 -12.72
C CYS A 50 6.07 6.95 -11.59
N LYS A 51 6.32 5.67 -11.37
CA LYS A 51 5.74 4.89 -10.27
C LYS A 51 6.82 4.12 -9.54
N CYS A 52 6.79 4.07 -8.22
CA CYS A 52 7.68 3.19 -7.46
C CYS A 52 7.50 1.73 -7.91
N PHE A 53 8.58 0.93 -7.83
CA PHE A 53 8.42 -0.52 -7.85
C PHE A 53 7.53 -0.96 -6.69
N ASP A 54 6.95 -2.15 -6.83
CA ASP A 54 6.05 -2.69 -5.82
C ASP A 54 6.80 -2.80 -4.46
N GLU A 55 6.07 -2.61 -3.35
CA GLU A 55 6.59 -2.55 -1.97
C GLU A 55 7.48 -1.33 -1.63
N LEU A 56 7.70 -0.41 -2.57
CA LEU A 56 8.44 0.83 -2.32
C LEU A 56 7.52 2.05 -2.29
N GLN A 57 7.88 3.01 -1.45
CA GLN A 57 7.14 4.23 -1.21
C GLN A 57 8.06 5.45 -1.34
N GLY A 58 7.46 6.63 -1.53
CA GLY A 58 8.19 7.89 -1.66
C GLY A 58 7.80 8.68 -2.91
N ASP A 59 8.70 9.57 -3.34
CA ASP A 59 8.51 10.39 -4.53
C ASP A 59 9.15 9.67 -5.74
N PRO A 60 8.34 9.13 -6.68
CA PRO A 60 8.86 8.36 -7.81
C PRO A 60 9.67 9.20 -8.82
N TYR A 61 9.64 10.53 -8.72
CA TYR A 61 10.51 11.41 -9.51
C TYR A 61 11.87 11.68 -8.82
N LYS A 62 12.04 11.26 -7.57
CA LYS A 62 13.31 11.44 -6.81
C LYS A 62 13.91 10.12 -6.38
N LYS A 63 13.19 9.38 -5.54
CA LYS A 63 13.66 8.14 -4.91
C LYS A 63 12.49 7.42 -4.25
N CYS A 64 12.38 6.13 -4.52
CA CYS A 64 11.53 5.21 -3.79
C CYS A 64 12.37 4.35 -2.84
N THR A 65 11.90 4.18 -1.61
CA THR A 65 12.54 3.34 -0.59
C THR A 65 11.51 2.45 0.08
N ARG A 66 12.01 1.45 0.81
CA ARG A 66 11.20 0.69 1.75
C ARG A 66 10.62 1.64 2.80
N GLN A 67 9.43 1.33 3.31
CA GLN A 67 8.87 2.07 4.44
C GLN A 67 9.58 1.70 5.74
N CYS A 68 9.93 0.43 5.90
CA CYS A 68 10.64 -0.11 7.05
C CYS A 68 11.67 -1.17 6.63
N PHE A 69 12.70 -1.33 7.45
CA PHE A 69 13.64 -2.44 7.42
C PHE A 69 13.41 -3.42 8.58
N ASP A 70 12.99 -2.90 9.73
CA ASP A 70 12.56 -3.69 10.89
C ASP A 70 11.39 -3.02 11.64
N ASP A 71 10.86 -3.73 12.64
CA ASP A 71 9.67 -3.30 13.38
C ASP A 71 9.82 -1.92 14.03
N ASN A 72 11.03 -1.54 14.44
CA ASN A 72 11.29 -0.27 15.14
C ASN A 72 11.20 0.95 14.21
N ASP A 73 11.20 0.74 12.89
CA ASP A 73 10.92 1.80 11.93
C ASP A 73 9.41 2.16 11.88
N CYS A 74 8.56 1.31 12.46
CA CYS A 74 7.11 1.48 12.48
C CYS A 74 6.63 2.03 13.82
N ASN A 75 5.37 2.49 13.87
CA ASN A 75 4.76 2.87 15.15
C ASN A 75 4.59 1.64 16.06
N ASP A 76 4.48 1.86 17.38
CA ASP A 76 4.42 0.82 18.42
C ASP A 76 3.36 -0.28 18.20
N HIS A 77 2.24 0.04 17.52
CA HIS A 77 1.14 -0.89 17.26
C HIS A 77 1.22 -1.57 15.87
N GLN A 78 2.28 -1.29 15.11
CA GLN A 78 2.54 -1.81 13.77
C GLN A 78 3.78 -2.71 13.81
N LEU A 79 3.96 -3.53 12.78
CA LEU A 79 5.16 -4.32 12.54
C LEU A 79 5.62 -4.13 11.09
N CYS A 80 6.90 -4.40 10.83
CA CYS A 80 7.45 -4.36 9.49
C CYS A 80 7.22 -5.71 8.81
N LYS A 81 6.41 -5.69 7.75
CA LYS A 81 6.17 -6.88 6.93
C LYS A 81 6.21 -6.51 5.47
N ASP A 82 7.00 -7.27 4.72
CA ASP A 82 7.17 -7.07 3.27
C ASP A 82 7.54 -5.61 2.95
N ASN A 83 8.41 -5.02 3.80
CA ASN A 83 8.88 -3.63 3.72
C ASN A 83 7.83 -2.54 3.95
N GLU A 84 6.64 -2.90 4.47
CA GLU A 84 5.53 -2.02 4.80
C GLU A 84 5.20 -2.07 6.30
N CYS A 85 4.86 -0.92 6.89
CA CYS A 85 4.38 -0.84 8.27
C CYS A 85 2.88 -1.16 8.33
N VAL A 86 2.56 -2.35 8.83
CA VAL A 86 1.19 -2.87 8.90
C VAL A 86 0.77 -3.05 10.36
N TYR A 87 -0.52 -2.87 10.67
CA TYR A 87 -1.01 -3.09 12.04
C TYR A 87 -0.84 -4.56 12.44
N ALA A 88 -0.20 -4.81 13.58
CA ALA A 88 0.08 -6.17 14.05
C ALA A 88 -1.23 -7.00 14.21
N CYS A 89 -2.31 -6.34 14.62
CA CYS A 89 -3.64 -6.94 14.75
C CYS A 89 -4.27 -7.44 13.44
N ASN A 90 -3.75 -7.06 12.27
CA ASN A 90 -4.21 -7.63 11.00
C ASN A 90 -3.87 -9.12 10.88
N TYR A 91 -2.88 -9.61 11.65
CA TYR A 91 -2.40 -10.99 11.60
C TYR A 91 -2.83 -11.85 12.78
N LEU A 92 -3.55 -11.28 13.76
CA LEU A 92 -4.05 -12.00 14.92
C LEU A 92 -5.58 -11.94 14.98
N LYS A 93 -6.23 -13.10 14.86
CA LYS A 93 -7.66 -13.24 15.12
C LYS A 93 -7.88 -13.63 16.57
N CYS A 94 -8.67 -12.84 17.29
CA CYS A 94 -9.01 -13.10 18.68
C CYS A 94 -10.32 -13.87 18.84
N GLY A 95 -10.49 -14.47 20.03
CA GLY A 95 -11.66 -15.23 20.41
C GLY A 95 -12.95 -14.39 20.50
N LYS A 96 -14.09 -15.07 20.66
CA LYS A 96 -15.39 -14.39 20.81
C LYS A 96 -15.37 -13.47 22.04
N ASN A 97 -15.88 -12.24 21.89
CA ASN A 97 -15.87 -11.18 22.90
C ASN A 97 -14.46 -10.70 23.34
N ALA A 98 -13.41 -11.02 22.61
CA ALA A 98 -12.09 -10.42 22.78
C ALA A 98 -11.87 -9.28 21.76
N LEU A 99 -10.87 -8.45 22.04
CA LEU A 99 -10.34 -7.41 21.18
C LEU A 99 -8.85 -7.71 20.94
N CYS A 100 -8.38 -7.47 19.72
CA CYS A 100 -6.94 -7.44 19.46
C CYS A 100 -6.39 -6.06 19.82
N THR A 101 -5.29 -6.05 20.56
CA THR A 101 -4.48 -4.87 20.81
C THR A 101 -3.02 -5.20 20.47
N ALA A 102 -2.20 -4.17 20.29
CA ALA A 102 -0.78 -4.34 20.02
C ALA A 102 0.05 -3.43 20.92
N ASN A 103 1.23 -3.87 21.31
CA ASN A 103 2.23 -3.06 21.98
C ASN A 103 3.61 -3.63 21.67
N ASN A 104 4.60 -2.75 21.49
CA ASN A 104 5.96 -3.16 21.12
C ASN A 104 5.96 -4.10 19.90
N HIS A 105 5.20 -3.71 18.87
CA HIS A 105 5.06 -4.41 17.59
C HIS A 105 4.39 -5.80 17.65
N LEU A 106 3.95 -6.23 18.84
CA LEU A 106 3.34 -7.54 19.07
C LEU A 106 1.84 -7.42 19.33
N ALA A 107 1.05 -8.16 18.55
CA ALA A 107 -0.38 -8.29 18.75
C ALA A 107 -0.70 -9.32 19.83
N TYR A 108 -1.70 -9.02 20.66
CA TYR A 108 -2.25 -9.95 21.65
C TYR A 108 -3.74 -9.72 21.85
N CYS A 109 -4.42 -10.76 22.34
CA CYS A 109 -5.85 -10.71 22.60
C CYS A 109 -6.14 -10.35 24.05
N GLN A 110 -7.10 -9.46 24.25
CA GLN A 110 -7.62 -9.09 25.56
C GLN A 110 -9.14 -9.23 25.58
N CYS A 111 -9.70 -9.73 26.68
CA CYS A 111 -11.14 -9.75 26.86
C CYS A 111 -11.69 -8.32 26.89
N LYS A 112 -12.83 -8.08 26.23
CA LYS A 112 -13.51 -6.79 26.27
C LYS A 112 -13.95 -6.47 27.71
N PHE A 113 -14.23 -5.20 27.97
CA PHE A 113 -14.74 -4.74 29.27
C PHE A 113 -15.88 -5.65 29.77
N CYS A 114 -15.78 -6.07 31.03
CA CYS A 114 -16.75 -6.95 31.69
C CYS A 114 -16.90 -8.36 31.10
N THR A 115 -15.83 -8.88 30.50
CA THR A 115 -15.72 -10.29 30.12
C THR A 115 -14.41 -10.89 30.63
N GLU A 116 -14.38 -12.20 30.88
CA GLU A 116 -13.21 -12.93 31.36
C GLU A 116 -13.08 -14.30 30.67
N GLY A 117 -11.90 -14.90 30.73
CA GLY A 117 -11.59 -16.19 30.10
C GLY A 117 -10.32 -16.12 29.25
N GLU A 118 -10.15 -17.08 28.36
CA GLU A 118 -9.01 -17.14 27.46
C GLU A 118 -9.30 -16.30 26.20
N ALA A 119 -8.72 -15.09 26.13
CA ALA A 119 -9.01 -14.13 25.06
C ALA A 119 -8.69 -14.63 23.63
N ALA A 120 -7.79 -15.61 23.50
CA ALA A 120 -7.51 -16.26 22.22
C ALA A 120 -8.66 -17.17 21.75
N ILE A 121 -9.46 -17.71 22.68
CA ILE A 121 -10.53 -18.68 22.41
C ILE A 121 -11.91 -18.01 22.55
N ARG A 122 -12.24 -17.56 23.76
CA ARG A 122 -13.53 -16.97 24.10
C ARG A 122 -13.49 -16.29 25.47
N CYS A 123 -14.14 -15.14 25.57
CA CYS A 123 -14.45 -14.47 26.82
C CYS A 123 -15.95 -14.57 27.14
N GLU A 124 -16.28 -14.86 28.39
CA GLU A 124 -17.63 -14.92 28.93
C GLU A 124 -17.94 -13.69 29.78
N LYS A 125 -19.21 -13.29 29.83
CA LYS A 125 -19.62 -12.13 30.65
C LYS A 125 -19.47 -12.44 32.13
N ILE A 126 -18.89 -11.51 32.87
CA ILE A 126 -18.81 -11.62 34.33
C ILE A 126 -20.11 -11.14 34.99
N LYS A 127 -20.57 -11.88 36.00
CA LYS A 127 -21.72 -11.47 36.84
C LYS A 127 -21.25 -10.53 37.94
N ASN A 128 -20.84 -9.33 37.55
CA ASN A 128 -20.45 -8.26 38.48
C ASN A 128 -21.47 -7.11 38.41
N TRP A 129 -21.94 -6.63 39.56
CA TRP A 129 -22.91 -5.53 39.66
C TRP A 129 -22.38 -4.23 39.01
N TYR A 130 -21.07 -3.99 39.06
CA TYR A 130 -20.42 -2.85 38.39
C TYR A 130 -20.56 -2.94 36.85
N CYS A 131 -20.50 -4.16 36.31
CA CYS A 131 -20.62 -4.41 34.88
C CYS A 131 -22.04 -4.27 34.32
N GLN A 132 -23.06 -4.37 35.16
CA GLN A 132 -24.46 -4.22 34.76
C GLN A 132 -24.85 -2.74 34.61
N LYS A 133 -24.18 -1.83 35.32
CA LYS A 133 -24.53 -0.41 35.36
C LYS A 133 -24.15 0.36 34.10
N PHE A 134 -23.18 -0.14 33.33
CA PHE A 134 -22.69 0.47 32.07
C PHE A 134 -23.23 -0.18 30.79
N TYR A 135 -24.03 -1.23 30.90
CA TYR A 135 -24.66 -1.89 29.73
C TYR A 135 -25.95 -1.19 29.24
N TYR A 136 -26.41 -0.15 29.96
CA TYR A 136 -27.65 0.60 29.70
C TYR A 136 -27.42 2.10 29.43
N LEU A 137 -26.18 2.49 29.13
CA LEU A 137 -25.81 3.81 28.60
C LEU A 137 -25.17 3.61 27.22
#